data_AF-A0A948VEW6-F1
#
_entry.id   AF-A0A948VEW6-F1
#
_cell.length_a   1.000
_cell.length_b   1.000
_cell.length_c   1.000
_cell.angle_alpha   90.00
_cell.angle_beta   90.00
_cell.angle_gamma   90.00
#
_symmetry.space_group_name_H-M   'P 1'
#
loop_
_entity.id
_entity.type
_entity.pdbx_description
1 polymer ?
#
loop_
_entity_poly.entity_id
_entity_poly.type
_entity_poly.pdbx_seq_one_letter_code
_entity_poly.pdbx_strand_id
1 'polypeptide(L)'
;MKRRQILALVLVVALMSGLIAASCAAPAPAPAPTPAPAPAPAPAPAPAPAPAPAPAPAPAPSPAPVPAQPAKVVKWVQVAQWSDPMHNMKWLYKRNEMLEAASNGRFIIESHPTGAIMHGDEAFDATHDGTIDALNSTMHTWIGKISASPLFAARPMGFTSTQMVAWLEHAGGLDYMYEVLEPFNFGYTGYTYVTTPEDFCWSNVDMSTLEAWKGVKFRCKGFWADVLSDPRVGASVTTIAGAELYAAQEKGILDAF
;
A
#
# COMPACT_ATOMS: atom_id res chain seq x y z
N MET A 1 -28.41 16.61 27.56
CA MET A 1 -28.16 18.06 27.71
C MET A 1 -27.08 18.26 28.78
N LYS A 2 -25.96 18.95 28.63
CA LYS A 2 -25.13 19.42 27.50
C LYS A 2 -23.78 19.79 28.14
N ARG A 3 -22.78 18.89 28.13
CA ARG A 3 -21.36 19.22 28.44
C ARG A 3 -20.80 20.30 27.49
N ARG A 4 -21.46 20.50 26.34
CA ARG A 4 -21.21 21.58 25.37
C ARG A 4 -21.65 22.98 25.84
N GLN A 5 -22.46 23.12 26.90
CA GLN A 5 -22.84 24.44 27.43
C GLN A 5 -21.86 24.97 28.48
N ILE A 6 -21.01 24.12 29.08
CA ILE A 6 -20.01 24.54 30.06
C ILE A 6 -18.73 25.04 29.35
N LEU A 7 -18.35 24.45 28.21
CA LEU A 7 -17.21 24.96 27.41
C LEU A 7 -17.51 26.32 26.72
N ALA A 8 -18.77 26.61 26.41
CA ALA A 8 -19.16 27.87 25.78
C ALA A 8 -19.12 29.08 26.74
N LEU A 9 -19.24 28.84 28.05
CA LEU A 9 -19.21 29.91 29.07
C LEU A 9 -17.76 30.29 29.47
N VAL A 10 -16.82 29.35 29.38
CA VAL A 10 -15.40 29.60 29.70
C VAL A 10 -14.68 30.34 28.56
N LEU A 11 -15.14 30.20 27.31
CA LEU A 11 -14.54 30.90 26.16
C LEU A 11 -14.97 32.38 26.01
N VAL A 12 -16.05 32.81 26.67
CA VAL A 12 -16.58 34.18 26.56
C VAL A 12 -15.99 35.13 27.63
N VAL A 13 -15.45 34.60 28.74
CA VAL A 13 -14.81 35.42 29.78
C VAL A 13 -13.34 35.73 29.45
N ALA A 14 -12.70 34.94 28.56
CA ALA A 14 -11.29 35.13 28.19
C ALA A 14 -11.05 36.15 27.05
N LEU A 15 -12.11 36.73 26.45
CA LEU A 15 -11.99 37.65 25.31
C LEU A 15 -12.40 39.11 25.62
N MET A 16 -12.69 39.45 26.88
CA MET A 16 -13.12 40.79 27.30
C MET A 16 -12.38 41.31 28.54
N SER A 17 -11.08 41.05 28.66
CA SER A 17 -10.23 41.59 29.76
C SER A 17 -8.77 41.67 29.33
N GLY A 18 -8.38 42.76 28.67
CA GLY A 18 -6.98 42.98 28.29
C GLY A 18 -6.71 44.23 27.46
N LEU A 19 -7.55 45.25 27.59
CA LEU A 19 -7.27 46.62 27.18
C LEU A 19 -7.08 47.42 28.49
N ILE A 20 -6.13 48.37 28.51
CA ILE A 20 -5.73 49.28 29.61
C ILE A 20 -4.41 48.89 30.28
N ALA A 21 -3.31 49.47 29.78
CA ALA A 21 -2.16 49.92 30.58
C ALA A 21 -1.26 50.84 29.72
N ALA A 22 -1.64 52.11 29.63
CA ALA A 22 -0.75 53.20 29.25
C ALA A 22 -0.59 54.12 30.47
N SER A 23 0.62 54.70 30.62
CA SER A 23 1.03 55.72 31.59
C SER A 23 1.85 55.20 32.78
N CYS A 24 3.16 55.49 32.76
CA CYS A 24 3.90 56.20 33.83
C CYS A 24 5.42 56.19 33.55
N ALA A 25 6.00 57.31 33.08
CA ALA A 25 7.41 57.65 33.32
C ALA A 25 7.70 59.16 33.14
N ALA A 26 8.13 59.76 34.25
CA ALA A 26 8.71 61.08 34.63
C ALA A 26 8.99 62.23 33.61
N PRO A 27 8.89 63.51 34.06
CA PRO A 27 9.27 64.69 33.29
C PRO A 27 10.77 65.01 33.40
N ALA A 28 11.41 65.32 32.27
CA ALA A 28 12.80 65.81 32.17
C ALA A 28 12.84 67.33 31.86
N PRO A 29 13.92 68.05 32.23
CA PRO A 29 13.89 69.50 32.48
C PRO A 29 13.96 70.37 31.21
N ALA A 30 13.53 71.63 31.38
CA ALA A 30 13.34 72.64 30.35
C ALA A 30 14.58 72.95 29.49
N PRO A 31 14.42 73.21 28.17
CA PRO A 31 15.53 73.54 27.27
C PRO A 31 16.04 74.97 27.47
N ALA A 32 17.37 75.12 27.39
CA ALA A 32 18.07 76.41 27.33
C ALA A 32 17.83 77.12 25.99
N PRO A 33 17.93 78.47 25.92
CA PRO A 33 17.70 79.22 24.68
C PRO A 33 18.80 78.95 23.64
N THR A 34 18.36 78.66 22.42
CA THR A 34 19.19 78.38 21.24
C THR A 34 19.94 79.64 20.75
N PRO A 35 21.26 79.57 20.47
CA PRO A 35 22.00 80.66 19.83
C PRO A 35 21.51 80.95 18.41
N ALA A 36 21.58 82.22 18.00
CA ALA A 36 21.20 82.69 16.66
C ALA A 36 22.04 82.02 15.55
N PRO A 37 21.46 81.73 14.36
CA PRO A 37 22.16 81.04 13.29
C PRO A 37 23.30 81.88 12.69
N ALA A 38 24.47 81.27 12.50
CA ALA A 38 25.55 81.84 11.70
C ALA A 38 25.18 81.86 10.20
N PRO A 39 25.70 82.82 9.40
CA PRO A 39 25.40 82.90 7.97
C PRO A 39 25.82 81.66 7.20
N ALA A 40 24.96 81.19 6.30
CA ALA A 40 25.22 80.02 5.45
C ALA A 40 26.42 80.24 4.50
N PRO A 41 27.34 79.27 4.34
CA PRO A 41 28.40 79.33 3.35
C PRO A 41 27.85 79.32 1.93
N ALA A 42 28.54 80.01 1.02
CA ALA A 42 28.21 80.04 -0.41
C ALA A 42 28.17 78.63 -1.04
N PRO A 43 27.25 78.35 -1.97
CA PRO A 43 27.09 77.02 -2.55
C PRO A 43 28.34 76.59 -3.35
N ALA A 44 28.79 75.36 -3.09
CA ALA A 44 29.87 74.72 -3.83
C ALA A 44 29.42 74.45 -5.30
N PRO A 45 30.33 74.56 -6.29
CA PRO A 45 30.01 74.29 -7.68
C PRO A 45 29.57 72.83 -7.90
N ALA A 46 28.57 72.65 -8.76
CA ALA A 46 27.97 71.35 -9.07
C ALA A 46 29.02 70.35 -9.62
N PRO A 47 29.03 69.08 -9.17
CA PRO A 47 29.90 68.05 -9.74
C PRO A 47 29.58 67.80 -11.22
N ALA A 48 30.63 67.57 -12.01
CA ALA A 48 30.49 67.18 -13.41
C ALA A 48 29.70 65.86 -13.56
N PRO A 49 28.91 65.66 -14.63
CA PRO A 49 28.15 64.43 -14.85
C PRO A 49 29.05 63.20 -14.91
N ALA A 50 28.69 62.15 -14.16
CA ALA A 50 29.37 60.86 -14.24
C ALA A 50 29.21 60.23 -15.65
N PRO A 51 30.24 59.60 -16.21
CA PRO A 51 30.14 58.92 -17.50
C PRO A 51 29.15 57.76 -17.45
N ALA A 52 28.38 57.59 -18.52
CA ALA A 52 27.34 56.57 -18.64
C ALA A 52 27.93 55.14 -18.48
N PRO A 53 27.24 54.22 -17.77
CA PRO A 53 27.71 52.85 -17.61
C PRO A 53 27.78 52.12 -18.96
N ALA A 54 28.84 51.34 -19.16
CA ALA A 54 29.02 50.51 -20.34
C ALA A 54 27.87 49.48 -20.49
N PRO A 55 27.45 49.14 -21.72
CA PRO A 55 26.39 48.15 -21.94
C PRO A 55 26.76 46.79 -21.32
N ALA A 56 25.82 46.16 -20.64
CA ALA A 56 26.01 44.81 -20.11
C ALA A 56 26.24 43.80 -21.27
N PRO A 57 27.16 42.83 -21.11
CA PRO A 57 27.40 41.81 -22.12
C PRO A 57 26.15 40.95 -22.34
N ALA A 58 25.88 40.59 -23.61
CA ALA A 58 24.75 39.76 -23.98
C ALA A 58 24.79 38.40 -23.26
N PRO A 59 23.65 37.87 -22.78
CA PRO A 59 23.60 36.57 -22.12
C PRO A 59 24.05 35.46 -23.08
N ALA A 60 24.87 34.54 -22.57
CA ALA A 60 25.33 33.38 -23.33
C ALA A 60 24.13 32.52 -23.77
N PRO A 61 24.18 31.90 -24.98
CA PRO A 61 23.11 31.05 -25.46
C PRO A 61 22.90 29.86 -24.51
N SER A 62 21.64 29.55 -24.23
CA SER A 62 21.26 28.37 -23.44
C SER A 62 21.80 27.10 -24.12
N PRO A 63 22.35 26.13 -23.36
CA PRO A 63 22.79 24.85 -23.92
C PRO A 63 21.67 24.18 -24.69
N ALA A 64 22.00 23.59 -25.85
CA ALA A 64 21.06 22.78 -26.61
C ALA A 64 20.58 21.58 -25.76
N PRO A 65 19.31 21.14 -25.90
CA PRO A 65 18.81 19.97 -25.19
C PRO A 65 19.66 18.75 -25.52
N VAL A 66 20.17 18.08 -24.48
CA VAL A 66 20.85 16.79 -24.63
C VAL A 66 19.80 15.77 -25.11
N PRO A 67 20.08 14.96 -26.16
CA PRO A 67 19.16 13.91 -26.59
C PRO A 67 18.82 12.97 -25.43
N ALA A 68 17.52 12.79 -25.16
CA ALA A 68 17.06 11.86 -24.14
C ALA A 68 17.54 10.44 -24.50
N GLN A 69 18.16 9.75 -23.54
CA GLN A 69 18.54 8.34 -23.69
C GLN A 69 17.29 7.51 -24.07
N PRO A 70 17.42 6.50 -24.95
CA PRO A 70 16.29 5.62 -25.28
C PRO A 70 15.77 4.98 -23.99
N ALA A 71 14.45 5.03 -23.81
CA ALA A 71 13.83 4.57 -22.58
C ALA A 71 14.12 3.07 -22.36
N LYS A 72 14.67 2.72 -21.20
CA LYS A 72 15.00 1.33 -20.84
C LYS A 72 13.73 0.47 -20.85
N VAL A 73 13.79 -0.66 -21.56
CA VAL A 73 12.76 -1.71 -21.49
C VAL A 73 13.13 -2.67 -20.36
N VAL A 74 12.19 -2.92 -19.46
CA VAL A 74 12.30 -3.87 -18.34
C VAL A 74 11.40 -5.06 -18.64
N LYS A 75 11.98 -6.26 -18.53
CA LYS A 75 11.27 -7.52 -18.69
C LYS A 75 11.36 -8.31 -17.39
N TRP A 76 10.22 -8.72 -16.85
CA TRP A 76 10.12 -9.53 -15.66
C TRP A 76 9.58 -10.92 -16.00
N VAL A 77 10.18 -11.95 -15.41
CA VAL A 77 9.64 -13.31 -15.40
C VAL A 77 8.82 -13.50 -14.14
N GLN A 78 7.57 -13.95 -14.30
CA GLN A 78 6.65 -14.21 -13.20
C GLN A 78 6.13 -15.65 -13.22
N VAL A 79 6.08 -16.31 -12.06
CA VAL A 79 5.41 -17.62 -11.92
C VAL A 79 4.15 -17.49 -11.08
N ALA A 80 3.04 -18.04 -11.58
CA ALA A 80 1.78 -18.09 -10.89
C ALA A 80 1.55 -19.46 -10.22
N GLN A 81 0.87 -19.47 -9.07
CA GLN A 81 0.44 -20.70 -8.41
C GLN A 81 -0.63 -21.47 -9.20
N TRP A 82 -1.30 -20.80 -10.13
CA TRP A 82 -2.46 -21.33 -10.85
C TRP A 82 -2.04 -22.08 -12.11
N SER A 83 -2.81 -23.12 -12.47
CA SER A 83 -2.66 -23.81 -13.74
C SER A 83 -3.45 -23.07 -14.84
N ASP A 84 -3.01 -23.19 -16.09
CA ASP A 84 -3.85 -22.78 -17.22
C ASP A 84 -4.92 -23.85 -17.53
N PRO A 85 -6.13 -23.47 -17.96
CA PRO A 85 -6.61 -22.11 -18.26
C PRO A 85 -7.49 -21.51 -17.12
N MET A 86 -7.07 -21.61 -15.86
CA MET A 86 -7.86 -21.09 -14.73
C MET A 86 -8.18 -19.61 -14.89
N HIS A 87 -9.33 -19.19 -14.35
CA HIS A 87 -9.79 -17.80 -14.41
C HIS A 87 -8.75 -16.79 -13.88
N ASN A 88 -7.98 -17.19 -12.86
CA ASN A 88 -6.91 -16.39 -12.26
C ASN A 88 -5.81 -16.03 -13.27
N MET A 89 -5.43 -16.98 -14.13
CA MET A 89 -4.43 -16.73 -15.18
C MET A 89 -4.95 -15.75 -16.23
N LYS A 90 -6.23 -15.83 -16.59
CA LYS A 90 -6.85 -14.89 -17.54
C LYS A 90 -6.74 -13.44 -17.06
N TRP A 91 -7.04 -13.18 -15.78
CA TRP A 91 -6.89 -11.84 -15.21
C TRP A 91 -5.43 -11.43 -15.04
N LEU A 92 -4.54 -12.37 -14.73
CA LEU A 92 -3.10 -12.10 -14.64
C LEU A 92 -2.54 -11.64 -15.99
N TYR A 93 -2.84 -12.37 -17.07
CA TYR A 93 -2.46 -11.97 -18.42
C TYR A 93 -3.08 -10.63 -18.80
N LYS A 94 -4.36 -10.40 -18.45
CA LYS A 94 -5.01 -9.13 -18.75
C LYS A 94 -4.34 -7.94 -18.05
N ARG A 95 -3.95 -8.10 -16.79
CA ARG A 95 -3.19 -7.10 -16.04
C ARG A 95 -1.84 -6.83 -16.72
N ASN A 96 -1.14 -7.85 -17.20
CA ASN A 96 0.14 -7.67 -17.89
C ASN A 96 -0.01 -6.85 -19.17
N GLU A 97 -1.03 -7.14 -19.99
CA GLU A 97 -1.36 -6.31 -21.18
C GLU A 97 -1.60 -4.85 -20.79
N MET A 98 -2.32 -4.59 -19.69
CA MET A 98 -2.60 -3.24 -19.22
C MET A 98 -1.33 -2.51 -18.75
N LEU A 99 -0.42 -3.21 -18.06
CA LEU A 99 0.87 -2.65 -17.61
C LEU A 99 1.80 -2.36 -18.79
N GLU A 100 1.84 -3.25 -19.79
CA GLU A 100 2.60 -3.03 -21.01
C GLU A 100 2.09 -1.80 -21.77
N ALA A 101 0.76 -1.69 -21.95
CA ALA A 101 0.15 -0.54 -22.59
C ALA A 101 0.39 0.77 -21.80
N ALA A 102 0.18 0.77 -20.47
CA ALA A 102 0.40 1.94 -19.62
C ALA A 102 1.86 2.39 -19.58
N SER A 103 2.79 1.46 -19.77
CA SER A 103 4.23 1.76 -19.82
C SER A 103 4.72 2.13 -21.22
N ASN A 104 3.85 2.12 -22.24
CA ASN A 104 4.22 2.31 -23.65
C ASN A 104 5.23 1.25 -24.13
N GLY A 105 5.03 -0.01 -23.72
CA GLY A 105 5.89 -1.15 -24.07
C GLY A 105 7.21 -1.23 -23.29
N ARG A 106 7.38 -0.40 -22.25
CA ARG A 106 8.65 -0.35 -21.49
C ARG A 106 8.70 -1.31 -20.32
N PHE A 107 7.56 -1.86 -19.89
CA PHE A 107 7.48 -2.83 -18.82
C PHE A 107 6.64 -4.01 -19.26
N ILE A 108 7.30 -5.17 -19.35
CA ILE A 108 6.72 -6.40 -19.88
C ILE A 108 6.87 -7.46 -18.79
N ILE A 109 5.78 -8.16 -18.49
CA ILE A 109 5.78 -9.28 -17.54
C ILE A 109 5.41 -10.56 -18.29
N GLU A 110 6.35 -11.48 -18.37
CA GLU A 110 6.14 -12.83 -18.88
C GLU A 110 5.67 -13.73 -17.74
N SER A 111 4.36 -14.01 -17.69
CA SER A 111 3.78 -14.86 -16.65
C SER A 111 3.66 -16.31 -17.12
N HIS A 112 4.09 -17.24 -16.27
CA HIS A 112 4.03 -18.68 -16.50
C HIS A 112 3.07 -19.33 -15.48
N PRO A 113 2.19 -20.25 -15.90
CA PRO A 113 1.40 -21.05 -14.98
C PRO A 113 2.29 -22.02 -14.20
N THR A 114 1.77 -22.54 -13.08
CA THR A 114 2.46 -23.58 -12.29
C THR A 114 2.83 -24.77 -13.18
N GLY A 115 4.07 -25.23 -13.08
CA GLY A 115 4.61 -26.35 -13.85
C GLY A 115 5.18 -26.02 -15.24
N ALA A 116 5.05 -24.78 -15.73
CA ALA A 116 5.61 -24.40 -17.03
C ALA A 116 7.14 -24.19 -16.99
N ILE A 117 7.65 -23.56 -15.93
CA ILE A 117 9.10 -23.41 -15.69
C ILE A 117 9.54 -23.90 -14.31
N MET A 118 8.64 -23.87 -13.32
CA MET A 118 8.82 -24.41 -11.97
C MET A 118 7.45 -24.63 -11.32
N HIS A 119 7.39 -25.30 -10.17
CA HIS A 119 6.14 -25.45 -9.43
C HIS A 119 5.79 -24.13 -8.72
N GLY A 120 4.50 -23.78 -8.68
CA GLY A 120 4.02 -22.53 -8.11
C GLY A 120 4.33 -22.35 -6.61
N ASP A 121 4.47 -23.46 -5.87
CA ASP A 121 4.85 -23.42 -4.45
C ASP A 121 6.34 -23.07 -4.26
N GLU A 122 7.18 -23.23 -5.30
CA GLU A 122 8.60 -22.84 -5.30
C GLU A 122 8.79 -21.35 -5.62
N ALA A 123 7.76 -20.69 -6.19
CA ALA A 123 7.86 -19.33 -6.70
C ALA A 123 8.17 -18.28 -5.61
N PHE A 124 7.77 -18.53 -4.36
CA PHE A 124 8.15 -17.68 -3.22
C PHE A 124 9.67 -17.64 -3.05
N ASP A 125 10.29 -18.79 -2.84
CA ASP A 125 11.73 -18.85 -2.62
C ASP A 125 12.50 -18.41 -3.87
N ALA A 126 12.02 -18.79 -5.07
CA ALA A 126 12.62 -18.34 -6.32
C ALA A 126 12.59 -16.82 -6.53
N THR A 127 11.55 -16.13 -6.05
CA THR A 127 11.49 -14.66 -6.11
C THR A 127 12.40 -14.03 -5.06
N HIS A 128 12.45 -14.61 -3.85
CA HIS A 128 13.32 -14.13 -2.76
C HIS A 128 14.80 -14.22 -3.14
N ASP A 129 15.19 -15.33 -3.76
CA ASP A 129 16.57 -15.58 -4.20
C ASP A 129 16.91 -14.88 -5.53
N GLY A 130 15.93 -14.21 -6.16
CA GLY A 130 16.11 -13.46 -7.43
C GLY A 130 16.24 -14.33 -8.67
N THR A 131 15.78 -15.59 -8.62
CA THR A 131 15.71 -16.50 -9.78
C THR A 131 14.60 -16.10 -10.75
N ILE A 132 13.49 -15.57 -10.24
CA ILE A 132 12.42 -14.93 -11.01
C ILE A 132 12.14 -13.53 -10.42
N ASP A 133 11.60 -12.63 -11.23
CA ASP A 133 11.40 -11.23 -10.83
C ASP A 133 10.13 -11.02 -9.99
N ALA A 134 9.12 -11.88 -10.17
CA ALA A 134 7.84 -11.77 -9.48
C ALA A 134 7.14 -13.12 -9.32
N LEU A 135 6.15 -13.16 -8.45
CA LEU A 135 5.23 -14.29 -8.31
C LEU A 135 3.77 -13.84 -8.26
N ASN A 136 2.84 -14.74 -8.53
CA ASN A 136 1.41 -14.54 -8.28
C ASN A 136 0.86 -15.73 -7.49
N SER A 137 0.34 -15.50 -6.29
CA SER A 137 -0.15 -16.56 -5.41
C SER A 137 -1.10 -16.00 -4.36
N THR A 138 -1.62 -16.85 -3.49
CA THR A 138 -2.41 -16.47 -2.33
C THR A 138 -1.58 -16.53 -1.05
N MET A 139 -1.58 -15.43 -0.29
CA MET A 139 -0.68 -15.29 0.87
C MET A 139 -0.90 -16.36 1.95
N HIS A 140 -2.11 -16.92 2.11
CA HIS A 140 -2.38 -17.96 3.11
C HIS A 140 -1.52 -19.23 2.92
N THR A 141 -0.99 -19.47 1.71
CA THR A 141 -0.12 -20.61 1.41
C THR A 141 1.27 -20.47 2.04
N TRP A 142 1.64 -19.24 2.44
CA TRP A 142 2.92 -18.93 3.07
C TRP A 142 2.86 -18.97 4.59
N ILE A 143 1.83 -19.56 5.20
CA ILE A 143 1.66 -19.60 6.66
C ILE A 143 2.89 -20.17 7.40
N GLY A 144 3.62 -21.09 6.78
CA GLY A 144 4.86 -21.66 7.32
C GLY A 144 6.09 -20.74 7.25
N LYS A 145 6.04 -19.69 6.41
CA LYS A 145 7.10 -18.68 6.26
C LYS A 145 6.73 -17.36 6.93
N ILE A 146 5.45 -16.99 6.86
CA ILE A 146 4.87 -15.76 7.40
C ILE A 146 3.57 -16.16 8.13
N SER A 147 3.62 -16.31 9.44
CA SER A 147 2.47 -16.77 10.22
C SER A 147 1.23 -15.87 10.10
N ALA A 148 1.43 -14.57 9.86
CA ALA A 148 0.36 -13.60 9.66
C ALA A 148 -0.21 -13.59 8.22
N SER A 149 0.40 -14.30 7.27
CA SER A 149 0.01 -14.23 5.86
C SER A 149 -1.45 -14.57 5.56
N PRO A 150 -2.14 -15.47 6.30
CA PRO A 150 -3.55 -15.73 6.04
C PRO A 150 -4.46 -14.53 6.31
N LEU A 151 -4.03 -13.53 7.09
CA LEU A 151 -4.79 -12.29 7.33
C LEU A 151 -5.00 -11.48 6.04
N PHE A 152 -4.09 -11.61 5.08
CA PHE A 152 -4.08 -10.87 3.82
C PHE A 152 -4.68 -11.65 2.65
N ALA A 153 -5.21 -12.84 2.90
CA ALA A 153 -5.84 -13.68 1.88
C ALA A 153 -7.20 -14.18 2.38
N ALA A 154 -7.24 -15.40 2.91
CA ALA A 154 -8.47 -16.02 3.38
C ALA A 154 -8.24 -16.70 4.74
N ARG A 155 -9.22 -16.53 5.62
CA ARG A 155 -9.31 -17.21 6.92
C ARG A 155 -10.78 -17.47 7.28
N PRO A 156 -11.07 -18.51 8.09
CA PRO A 156 -12.41 -18.71 8.65
C PRO A 156 -12.90 -17.45 9.35
N MET A 157 -14.16 -17.10 9.11
CA MET A 157 -14.83 -15.93 9.69
C MET A 157 -14.06 -14.61 9.46
N GLY A 158 -13.36 -14.51 8.32
CA GLY A 158 -12.64 -13.32 7.90
C GLY A 158 -13.53 -12.25 7.26
N PHE A 159 -12.89 -11.34 6.53
CA PHE A 159 -13.55 -10.29 5.79
C PHE A 159 -14.32 -10.81 4.57
N THR A 160 -15.41 -10.13 4.22
CA THR A 160 -15.94 -10.17 2.85
C THR A 160 -14.97 -9.49 1.88
N SER A 161 -15.13 -9.68 0.57
CA SER A 161 -14.29 -9.03 -0.46
C SER A 161 -14.23 -7.52 -0.27
N THR A 162 -15.39 -6.89 -0.06
CA THR A 162 -15.48 -5.43 0.13
C THR A 162 -14.79 -4.99 1.40
N GLN A 163 -14.92 -5.74 2.49
CA GLN A 163 -14.23 -5.44 3.75
C GLN A 163 -12.72 -5.61 3.63
N MET A 164 -12.25 -6.63 2.89
CA MET A 164 -10.83 -6.86 2.65
C MET A 164 -10.22 -5.69 1.88
N VAL A 165 -10.85 -5.27 0.77
CA VAL A 165 -10.39 -4.12 -0.01
C VAL A 165 -10.42 -2.84 0.82
N ALA A 166 -11.51 -2.60 1.56
CA ALA A 166 -11.61 -1.42 2.42
C ALA A 166 -10.52 -1.39 3.51
N TRP A 167 -10.20 -2.54 4.09
CA TRP A 167 -9.16 -2.64 5.10
C TRP A 167 -7.75 -2.42 4.51
N LEU A 168 -7.44 -3.10 3.41
CA LEU A 168 -6.16 -2.97 2.71
C LEU A 168 -5.92 -1.52 2.29
N GLU A 169 -6.86 -0.93 1.56
CA GLU A 169 -6.69 0.36 0.89
C GLU A 169 -6.94 1.57 1.81
N HIS A 170 -7.73 1.42 2.87
CA HIS A 170 -8.23 2.57 3.65
C HIS A 170 -8.12 2.44 5.17
N ALA A 171 -7.66 1.30 5.70
CA ALA A 171 -7.53 1.11 7.16
C ALA A 171 -6.19 0.46 7.57
N GLY A 172 -5.13 0.72 6.80
CA GLY A 172 -3.76 0.33 7.12
C GLY A 172 -3.38 -1.11 6.81
N GLY A 173 -4.25 -1.88 6.12
CA GLY A 173 -3.93 -3.26 5.78
C GLY A 173 -2.74 -3.40 4.83
N LEU A 174 -2.53 -2.45 3.91
CA LEU A 174 -1.34 -2.42 3.06
C LEU A 174 -0.07 -2.13 3.86
N ASP A 175 -0.11 -1.27 4.88
CA ASP A 175 1.07 -0.98 5.70
C ASP A 175 1.55 -2.24 6.43
N TYR A 176 0.62 -2.99 7.02
CA TYR A 176 0.93 -4.30 7.62
C TYR A 176 1.41 -5.32 6.59
N MET A 177 0.87 -5.28 5.36
CA MET A 177 1.32 -6.17 4.29
C MET A 177 2.78 -5.90 3.93
N TYR A 178 3.18 -4.63 3.83
CA TYR A 178 4.57 -4.26 3.59
C TYR A 178 5.48 -4.70 4.75
N GLU A 179 5.04 -4.52 6.00
CA GLU A 179 5.80 -4.95 7.19
C GLU A 179 6.10 -6.45 7.17
N VAL A 180 5.09 -7.30 6.87
CA VAL A 180 5.31 -8.76 6.86
C VAL A 180 6.11 -9.26 5.66
N LEU A 181 6.18 -8.48 4.59
CA LEU A 181 6.91 -8.79 3.36
C LEU A 181 8.35 -8.25 3.35
N GLU A 182 8.64 -7.23 4.17
CA GLU A 182 9.96 -6.59 4.28
C GLU A 182 11.11 -7.59 4.50
N PRO A 183 11.01 -8.60 5.41
CA PRO A 183 12.11 -9.54 5.63
C PRO A 183 12.49 -10.37 4.39
N PHE A 184 11.59 -10.46 3.42
CA PHE A 184 11.78 -11.20 2.17
C PHE A 184 12.17 -10.29 1.00
N ASN A 185 12.31 -8.98 1.25
CA ASN A 185 12.56 -7.96 0.24
C ASN A 185 11.51 -7.96 -0.88
N PHE A 186 10.25 -8.22 -0.52
CA PHE A 186 9.14 -8.28 -1.47
C PHE A 186 8.43 -6.95 -1.60
N GLY A 187 8.28 -6.50 -2.84
CA GLY A 187 7.31 -5.48 -3.21
C GLY A 187 5.91 -6.08 -3.36
N TYR A 188 4.88 -5.27 -3.14
CA TYR A 188 3.49 -5.63 -3.44
C TYR A 188 2.98 -4.85 -4.64
N THR A 189 2.48 -5.56 -5.66
CA THR A 189 2.03 -4.96 -6.94
C THR A 189 0.51 -4.87 -7.07
N GLY A 190 -0.23 -5.03 -5.97
CA GLY A 190 -1.69 -5.07 -5.98
C GLY A 190 -2.27 -6.48 -6.19
N TYR A 191 -3.57 -6.60 -5.92
CA TYR A 191 -4.34 -7.82 -6.13
C TYR A 191 -4.76 -7.96 -7.60
N THR A 192 -4.63 -9.17 -8.15
CA THR A 192 -5.15 -9.47 -9.50
C THR A 192 -6.68 -9.63 -9.50
N TYR A 193 -7.23 -10.11 -8.38
CA TYR A 193 -8.67 -10.23 -8.12
C TYR A 193 -8.89 -10.36 -6.62
N VAL A 194 -10.13 -10.10 -6.17
CA VAL A 194 -10.59 -10.40 -4.82
C VAL A 194 -11.86 -11.24 -4.96
N THR A 195 -11.87 -12.44 -4.39
CA THR A 195 -13.03 -13.33 -4.48
C THR A 195 -14.06 -13.01 -3.41
N THR A 196 -15.32 -13.35 -3.69
CA THR A 196 -16.35 -13.50 -2.66
C THR A 196 -15.96 -14.58 -1.66
N PRO A 197 -16.56 -14.59 -0.45
CA PRO A 197 -16.46 -15.73 0.44
C PRO A 197 -16.71 -17.03 -0.33
N GLU A 198 -15.86 -18.03 -0.09
CA GLU A 198 -16.00 -19.34 -0.73
C GLU A 198 -17.32 -19.99 -0.32
N ASP A 199 -17.92 -20.77 -1.24
CA ASP A 199 -18.90 -21.76 -0.83
C ASP A 199 -18.21 -22.69 0.17
N PHE A 200 -18.83 -22.91 1.32
CA PHE A 200 -18.15 -23.55 2.44
C PHE A 200 -17.62 -24.95 2.10
N CYS A 201 -18.40 -25.75 1.37
CA CYS A 201 -17.94 -27.03 0.83
C CYS A 201 -18.89 -27.58 -0.23
N TRP A 202 -18.35 -28.47 -1.06
CA TRP A 202 -19.10 -29.50 -1.77
C TRP A 202 -18.98 -30.80 -0.98
N SER A 203 -20.09 -31.53 -0.78
CA SER A 203 -20.09 -32.70 0.10
C SER A 203 -21.02 -33.80 -0.41
N ASN A 204 -20.59 -35.05 -0.23
CA ASN A 204 -21.43 -36.24 -0.38
C ASN A 204 -22.12 -36.65 0.95
N VAL A 205 -21.76 -36.01 2.05
CA VAL A 205 -22.28 -36.26 3.40
C VAL A 205 -23.11 -35.07 3.87
N ASP A 206 -24.29 -35.32 4.46
CA ASP A 206 -25.08 -34.29 5.13
C ASP A 206 -24.42 -33.93 6.47
N MET A 207 -23.84 -32.73 6.54
CA MET A 207 -23.09 -32.22 7.68
C MET A 207 -23.88 -31.17 8.48
N SER A 208 -25.21 -31.34 8.56
CA SER A 208 -26.13 -30.42 9.25
C SER A 208 -26.05 -30.43 10.78
N THR A 209 -25.37 -31.42 11.39
CA THR A 209 -25.12 -31.50 12.84
C THR A 209 -23.63 -31.63 13.12
N LEU A 210 -23.18 -31.17 14.30
CA LEU A 210 -21.76 -31.24 14.67
C LEU A 210 -21.25 -32.69 14.74
N GLU A 211 -22.10 -33.63 15.16
CA GLU A 211 -21.76 -35.05 15.21
C GLU A 211 -21.44 -35.63 13.83
N ALA A 212 -22.11 -35.14 12.78
CA ALA A 212 -21.90 -35.62 11.41
C ALA A 212 -20.52 -35.26 10.85
N TRP A 213 -19.81 -34.28 11.45
CA TRP A 213 -18.45 -33.90 11.05
C TRP A 213 -17.37 -34.90 11.49
N LYS A 214 -17.66 -35.73 12.49
CA LYS A 214 -16.67 -36.65 13.07
C LYS A 214 -16.24 -37.70 12.04
N GLY A 215 -14.96 -37.67 11.70
CA GLY A 215 -14.34 -38.59 10.75
C GLY A 215 -14.55 -38.24 9.28
N VAL A 216 -15.27 -37.16 8.95
CA VAL A 216 -15.44 -36.70 7.56
C VAL A 216 -14.07 -36.43 6.95
N LYS A 217 -13.78 -37.05 5.80
CA LYS A 217 -12.56 -36.83 5.04
C LYS A 217 -12.68 -35.52 4.26
N PHE A 218 -12.28 -34.43 4.92
CA PHE A 218 -12.45 -33.08 4.40
C PHE A 218 -11.15 -32.56 3.79
N ARG A 219 -11.20 -32.00 2.58
CA ARG A 219 -10.04 -31.30 2.02
C ARG A 219 -10.11 -29.83 2.37
N CYS A 220 -9.12 -29.32 3.11
CA CYS A 220 -8.91 -27.89 3.29
C CYS A 220 -7.44 -27.57 3.56
N LYS A 221 -7.10 -26.28 3.63
CA LYS A 221 -5.75 -25.77 3.91
C LYS A 221 -5.81 -24.62 4.92
N GLY A 222 -4.66 -24.29 5.50
CA GLY A 222 -4.51 -23.15 6.41
C GLY A 222 -5.35 -23.29 7.67
N PHE A 223 -5.85 -22.18 8.20
CA PHE A 223 -6.61 -22.18 9.46
C PHE A 223 -7.88 -23.04 9.44
N TRP A 224 -8.47 -23.34 8.28
CA TRP A 224 -9.58 -24.29 8.20
C TRP A 224 -9.17 -25.70 8.61
N ALA A 225 -7.91 -26.09 8.37
CA ALA A 225 -7.42 -27.40 8.79
C ALA A 225 -7.42 -27.54 10.31
N ASP A 226 -6.96 -26.51 11.01
CA ASP A 226 -6.95 -26.48 12.48
C ASP A 226 -8.38 -26.47 13.05
N VAL A 227 -9.28 -25.67 12.45
CA VAL A 227 -10.68 -25.58 12.90
C VAL A 227 -11.42 -26.89 12.72
N LEU A 228 -11.28 -27.55 11.57
CA LEU A 228 -12.05 -28.76 11.26
C LEU A 228 -11.46 -30.01 11.92
N SER A 229 -10.14 -30.07 12.12
CA SER A 229 -9.48 -31.18 12.82
C SER A 229 -9.58 -31.09 14.35
N ASP A 230 -9.99 -29.94 14.90
CA ASP A 230 -10.22 -29.79 16.34
C ASP A 230 -11.11 -30.93 16.86
N PRO A 231 -10.78 -31.58 17.99
CA PRO A 231 -11.55 -32.73 18.51
C PRO A 231 -13.05 -32.46 18.75
N ARG A 232 -13.44 -31.19 18.89
CA ARG A 232 -14.84 -30.77 19.01
C ARG A 232 -15.62 -30.91 17.69
N VAL A 233 -14.93 -30.80 16.55
CA VAL A 233 -15.47 -31.00 15.18
C VAL A 233 -15.13 -32.41 14.70
N GLY A 234 -13.85 -32.76 14.72
CA GLY A 234 -13.36 -34.12 14.52
C GLY A 234 -13.25 -34.58 13.06
N ALA A 235 -13.18 -33.67 12.09
CA ALA A 235 -12.99 -34.04 10.69
C ALA A 235 -11.56 -34.55 10.44
N SER A 236 -11.42 -35.51 9.52
CA SER A 236 -10.13 -36.00 9.04
C SER A 236 -9.66 -35.13 7.88
N VAL A 237 -8.91 -34.07 8.19
CA VAL A 237 -8.44 -33.12 7.18
C VAL A 237 -7.28 -33.68 6.36
N THR A 238 -7.33 -33.51 5.03
CA THR A 238 -6.20 -33.79 4.13
C THR A 238 -5.99 -32.66 3.12
N THR A 239 -4.79 -32.62 2.54
CA THR A 239 -4.44 -31.68 1.47
C THR A 239 -4.12 -32.45 0.20
N ILE A 240 -4.91 -32.21 -0.85
CA ILE A 240 -4.62 -32.67 -2.22
C ILE A 240 -4.70 -31.50 -3.21
N ALA A 241 -4.14 -31.68 -4.41
CA ALA A 241 -4.12 -30.64 -5.43
C ALA A 241 -5.54 -30.36 -5.95
N GLY A 242 -5.80 -29.09 -6.32
CA GLY A 242 -7.13 -28.67 -6.79
C GLY A 242 -7.62 -29.45 -8.02
N ALA A 243 -6.70 -29.81 -8.91
CA ALA A 243 -7.00 -30.61 -10.11
C ALA A 243 -7.44 -32.05 -9.80
N GLU A 244 -7.17 -32.55 -8.60
CA GLU A 244 -7.46 -33.93 -8.19
C GLU A 244 -8.78 -34.06 -7.41
N LEU A 245 -9.40 -32.94 -7.01
CA LEU A 245 -10.56 -32.91 -6.11
C LEU A 245 -11.73 -33.75 -6.63
N TYR A 246 -12.09 -33.58 -7.91
CA TYR A 246 -13.20 -34.31 -8.51
C TYR A 246 -12.96 -35.82 -8.47
N ALA A 247 -11.80 -36.28 -8.94
CA ALA A 247 -11.47 -37.70 -8.96
C ALA A 247 -11.34 -38.29 -7.55
N ALA A 248 -10.85 -37.51 -6.58
CA ALA A 248 -10.75 -37.94 -5.19
C ALA A 248 -12.11 -38.10 -4.53
N GLN A 249 -13.06 -37.18 -4.77
CA GLN A 249 -14.42 -37.30 -4.26
C GLN A 249 -15.19 -38.43 -4.97
N GLU A 250 -15.05 -38.57 -6.29
CA GLU A 250 -15.67 -39.66 -7.06
C GLU A 250 -15.24 -41.06 -6.57
N LYS A 251 -13.96 -41.20 -6.18
CA LYS A 251 -13.40 -42.45 -5.65
C LYS A 251 -13.62 -42.65 -4.14
N GLY A 252 -14.29 -41.73 -3.46
CA GLY A 252 -14.52 -41.81 -2.00
C GLY A 252 -13.27 -41.65 -1.14
N ILE A 253 -12.21 -41.05 -1.72
CA ILE A 253 -11.01 -40.63 -0.97
C ILE A 253 -11.35 -39.41 -0.11
N LEU A 254 -12.18 -38.51 -0.65
CA LEU A 254 -12.75 -37.36 0.05
C LEU A 254 -14.26 -37.50 0.19
N ASP A 255 -14.77 -37.01 1.30
CA ASP A 255 -16.21 -36.87 1.55
C ASP A 255 -16.70 -35.45 1.21
N ALA A 256 -15.83 -34.45 1.41
CA ALA A 256 -16.10 -33.03 1.14
C ALA A 256 -14.81 -32.22 0.86
N PHE A 257 -14.96 -31.09 0.16
CA PHE A 257 -13.87 -30.13 -0.13
C PHE A 257 -14.36 -28.70 -0.38
#